data_AF-A0A926U5G0-F1
#
_entry.id   AF-A0A926U5G0-F1
#
_cell.length_a   1.000
_cell.length_b   1.000
_cell.length_c   1.000
_cell.angle_alpha   90.00
_cell.angle_beta   90.00
_cell.angle_gamma   90.00
#
_symmetry.space_group_name_H-M   'P 1'
#
loop_
_entity.id
_entity.type
_entity.pdbx_description
1 polymer ?
#
loop_
_entity_poly.entity_id
_entity_poly.type
_entity_poly.pdbx_seq_one_letter_code
_entity_poly.pdbx_strand_id
1 'polypeptide(L)'
;MDFGVCKAVPRSVAFLLIAQYRANLGQVEVRLQAEQDSVQALDQAKDQVEQLVANTQADLNSANRKLVIGQLQGIINRLEKVSSDATSYLEAQQLLPSVKNKLNQFQPQQ
;
A
#
# COMPACT_ATOMS: atom_id res chain seq x y z
N MET A 1 8.24 30.35 -55.86
CA MET A 1 7.22 30.46 -54.80
C MET A 1 7.03 29.05 -54.25
N ASP A 2 7.68 28.75 -53.14
CA ASP A 2 7.63 27.42 -52.51
C ASP A 2 6.46 27.41 -51.53
N PHE A 3 5.39 26.71 -51.90
CA PHE A 3 4.21 26.58 -51.04
C PHE A 3 4.54 25.58 -49.95
N GLY A 4 4.77 26.11 -48.74
CA GLY A 4 4.97 25.34 -47.53
C GLY A 4 3.89 24.27 -47.38
N VAL A 5 4.27 23.01 -47.60
CA VAL A 5 3.41 21.86 -47.41
C VAL A 5 3.11 21.76 -45.92
N CYS A 6 1.90 22.15 -45.51
CA CYS A 6 1.35 21.76 -44.22
C CYS A 6 1.33 20.22 -44.20
N LYS A 7 2.31 19.60 -43.53
CA LYS A 7 2.31 18.15 -43.27
C LYS A 7 1.09 17.81 -42.43
N ALA A 8 0.01 17.37 -43.07
CA ALA A 8 -1.13 16.79 -42.38
C ALA A 8 -0.67 15.53 -41.64
N VAL A 9 -1.04 15.41 -40.36
CA VAL A 9 -0.76 14.20 -39.58
C VAL A 9 -1.51 13.03 -40.22
N PRO A 10 -0.83 11.93 -40.60
CA PRO A 10 -1.50 10.80 -41.21
C PRO A 10 -2.52 10.20 -40.24
N ARG A 11 -3.70 9.84 -40.74
CA ARG A 11 -4.80 9.27 -39.93
C ARG A 11 -4.36 8.06 -39.10
N SER A 12 -3.43 7.24 -39.62
CA SER A 12 -2.83 6.10 -38.91
C SER A 12 -2.04 6.53 -37.66
N VAL A 13 -1.28 7.62 -37.74
CA VAL A 13 -0.53 8.17 -36.59
C VAL A 13 -1.48 8.74 -35.54
N ALA A 14 -2.57 9.39 -35.97
CA ALA A 14 -3.60 9.89 -35.04
C ALA A 14 -4.31 8.74 -34.29
N PHE A 15 -4.65 7.64 -34.97
CA PHE A 15 -5.24 6.47 -34.31
C PHE A 15 -4.28 5.80 -33.31
N LEU A 16 -3.00 5.67 -33.66
CA LEU A 16 -1.98 5.14 -32.75
C LEU A 16 -1.85 5.99 -31.49
N LEU A 17 -1.86 7.32 -31.63
CA LEU A 17 -1.79 8.23 -30.50
C LEU A 17 -3.00 8.09 -29.56
N ILE A 18 -4.21 7.94 -30.10
CA ILE A 18 -5.43 7.70 -29.32
C ILE A 18 -5.36 6.35 -28.59
N ALA A 19 -4.88 5.30 -29.25
CA ALA A 19 -4.74 3.98 -28.65
C ALA A 19 -3.72 3.99 -27.50
N GLN A 20 -2.56 4.62 -27.70
CA GLN A 20 -1.54 4.78 -26.66
C GLN A 20 -2.06 5.60 -25.49
N TYR A 21 -2.76 6.71 -25.74
CA TYR A 21 -3.35 7.52 -24.67
C TYR A 21 -4.33 6.70 -23.83
N ARG A 22 -5.23 5.93 -24.45
CA ARG A 22 -6.20 5.09 -23.72
C ARG A 22 -5.52 4.01 -22.89
N ALA A 23 -4.46 3.38 -23.42
CA ALA A 23 -3.67 2.41 -22.68
C ALA A 23 -2.97 3.06 -21.48
N ASN A 24 -2.34 4.22 -21.69
CA ASN A 24 -1.67 4.97 -20.62
C ASN A 24 -2.67 5.41 -19.54
N LEU A 25 -3.86 5.85 -19.93
CA LEU A 25 -4.91 6.23 -18.98
C LEU A 25 -5.33 5.03 -18.12
N GLY A 26 -5.62 3.88 -18.74
CA GLY A 26 -5.97 2.67 -17.98
C GLY A 26 -4.85 2.22 -17.04
N GLN A 27 -3.58 2.34 -17.46
CA GLN A 27 -2.44 2.05 -16.60
C GLN A 27 -2.35 3.02 -15.41
N VAL A 28 -2.59 4.32 -15.64
CA VAL A 28 -2.59 5.33 -14.57
C VAL A 28 -3.72 5.07 -13.58
N GLU A 29 -4.92 4.71 -14.05
CA GLU A 29 -6.07 4.39 -13.19
C GLU A 29 -5.79 3.18 -12.29
N VAL A 30 -5.22 2.10 -12.84
CA VAL A 30 -4.82 0.91 -12.06
C VAL A 30 -3.78 1.28 -11.00
N ARG A 31 -2.78 2.10 -11.36
CA ARG A 31 -1.75 2.55 -10.41
C ARG A 31 -2.31 3.45 -9.32
N LEU A 32 -3.26 4.33 -9.66
CA LEU A 32 -3.93 5.20 -8.71
C LEU A 32 -4.73 4.39 -7.70
N GLN A 33 -5.47 3.37 -8.14
CA GLN A 33 -6.20 2.49 -7.23
C GLN A 33 -5.24 1.74 -6.30
N ALA A 34 -4.15 1.18 -6.83
CA ALA A 34 -3.16 0.48 -6.02
C ALA A 34 -2.50 1.39 -4.97
N GLU A 35 -2.25 2.67 -5.30
CA GLU A 35 -1.76 3.67 -4.37
C GLU A 35 -2.80 3.94 -3.26
N GLN A 36 -4.06 4.18 -3.62
CA GLN A 36 -5.13 4.43 -2.67
C GLN A 36 -5.33 3.27 -1.70
N ASP A 37 -5.34 2.03 -2.22
CA ASP A 37 -5.45 0.82 -1.41
C ASP A 37 -4.26 0.68 -0.46
N SER A 38 -3.05 1.03 -0.92
CA SER A 38 -1.81 0.98 -0.13
C SER A 38 -1.79 2.03 0.97
N VAL A 39 -2.23 3.26 0.69
CA VAL A 39 -2.40 4.32 1.70
C VAL A 39 -3.44 3.90 2.74
N GLN A 40 -4.60 3.41 2.30
CA GLN A 40 -5.65 2.95 3.20
C GLN A 40 -5.17 1.79 4.10
N ALA A 41 -4.41 0.83 3.55
CA ALA A 41 -3.86 -0.27 4.33
C ALA A 41 -2.86 0.21 5.39
N LEU A 42 -2.01 1.19 5.04
CA LEU A 42 -1.05 1.78 5.98
C LEU A 42 -1.76 2.55 7.09
N ASP A 43 -2.74 3.40 6.75
CA ASP A 43 -3.50 4.18 7.74
C ASP A 43 -4.22 3.26 8.73
N GLN A 44 -4.90 2.22 8.21
CA GLN A 44 -5.54 1.22 9.06
C GLN A 44 -4.55 0.46 9.96
N ALA A 45 -3.33 0.20 9.48
CA ALA A 45 -2.29 -0.42 10.30
C ALA A 45 -1.85 0.52 11.43
N LYS A 46 -1.69 1.82 11.14
CA LYS A 46 -1.31 2.84 12.12
C LYS A 46 -2.40 3.04 13.19
N ASP A 47 -3.66 3.14 12.77
CA ASP A 47 -4.80 3.21 13.69
C ASP A 47 -4.85 1.99 14.64
N GLN A 48 -4.61 0.79 14.10
CA GLN A 48 -4.59 -0.43 14.91
C GLN A 48 -3.40 -0.46 15.88
N VAL A 49 -2.24 0.07 15.49
CA VAL A 49 -1.10 0.24 16.40
C VAL A 49 -1.46 1.21 17.54
N GLU A 50 -2.06 2.35 17.23
CA GLU A 50 -2.47 3.34 18.24
C GLU A 50 -3.50 2.75 19.21
N GLN A 51 -4.51 2.05 18.69
CA GLN A 51 -5.50 1.34 19.51
C GLN A 51 -4.86 0.25 20.36
N LEU A 52 -3.90 -0.50 19.82
CA LEU A 52 -3.21 -1.53 20.57
C LEU A 52 -2.41 -0.92 21.72
N VAL A 53 -1.66 0.16 21.47
CA VAL A 53 -0.89 0.86 22.50
C VAL A 53 -1.80 1.45 23.58
N ALA A 54 -2.93 2.05 23.20
CA ALA A 54 -3.88 2.63 24.15
C ALA A 54 -4.55 1.58 25.05
N ASN A 55 -4.76 0.36 24.54
CA ASN A 55 -5.50 -0.69 25.25
C ASN A 55 -4.61 -1.75 25.93
N THR A 56 -3.31 -1.76 25.68
CA THR A 56 -2.39 -2.76 26.24
C THR A 56 -1.88 -2.29 27.61
N GLN A 57 -2.34 -2.98 28.66
CA GLN A 57 -1.83 -2.79 30.04
C GLN A 57 -0.55 -3.62 30.26
N ALA A 58 0.31 -3.18 31.17
CA ALA A 58 1.60 -3.85 31.44
C ALA A 58 1.46 -5.31 31.94
N ASP A 59 0.39 -5.62 32.68
CA ASP A 59 0.10 -6.99 33.17
C ASP A 59 -1.04 -7.64 32.37
N LEU A 60 -0.67 -8.29 31.27
CA LEU A 60 -1.63 -9.05 30.45
C LEU A 60 -1.82 -10.46 30.98
N ASN A 61 -3.06 -10.82 31.28
CA ASN A 61 -3.46 -12.22 31.47
C ASN A 61 -3.36 -13.01 30.13
N SER A 62 -3.52 -14.34 30.20
CA SER A 62 -3.39 -15.22 29.04
C SER A 62 -4.43 -14.96 27.93
N ALA A 63 -5.63 -14.51 28.28
CA ALA A 63 -6.68 -14.17 27.32
C ALA A 63 -6.34 -12.88 26.56
N ASN A 64 -5.92 -11.83 27.28
CA ASN A 64 -5.49 -10.57 26.69
C ASN A 64 -4.26 -10.74 25.80
N ARG A 65 -3.33 -11.63 26.19
CA ARG A 65 -2.16 -11.96 25.36
C ARG A 65 -2.56 -12.52 23.99
N LYS A 66 -3.53 -13.45 23.93
CA LYS A 66 -4.03 -13.99 22.66
C LYS A 66 -4.68 -12.91 21.78
N LEU A 67 -5.41 -11.99 22.39
CA LEU A 67 -6.01 -10.84 21.68
C LEU A 67 -4.92 -9.94 21.08
N VAL A 68 -3.90 -9.58 21.87
CA VAL A 68 -2.77 -8.77 21.40
C VAL A 68 -2.02 -9.45 20.24
N ILE A 69 -1.77 -10.76 20.33
CA ILE A 69 -1.17 -11.55 19.25
C ILE A 69 -2.01 -11.44 17.97
N GLY A 70 -3.33 -11.59 18.06
CA GLY A 70 -4.23 -11.46 16.92
C GLY A 70 -4.23 -10.05 16.31
N GLN A 71 -4.20 -9.01 17.15
CA GLN A 71 -4.12 -7.62 16.69
C GLN A 71 -2.79 -7.34 15.98
N LEU A 72 -1.66 -7.80 16.53
CA LEU A 72 -0.34 -7.68 15.92
C LEU A 72 -0.26 -8.41 14.57
N GLN A 73 -0.83 -9.61 14.47
CA GLN A 73 -0.90 -10.33 13.18
C GLN A 73 -1.78 -9.57 12.18
N GLY A 74 -2.88 -8.98 12.63
CA GLY A 74 -3.73 -8.12 11.80
C GLY A 74 -2.97 -6.92 11.22
N ILE A 75 -2.16 -6.25 12.05
CA ILE A 75 -1.32 -5.13 11.62
C ILE A 75 -0.28 -5.61 10.59
N ILE A 76 0.41 -6.72 10.83
CA ILE A 76 1.37 -7.32 9.88
C ILE A 76 0.70 -7.58 8.53
N ASN A 77 -0.47 -8.21 8.53
CA ASN A 77 -1.20 -8.53 7.30
C ASN A 77 -1.61 -7.29 6.51
N ARG A 78 -1.84 -6.14 7.16
CA ARG A 78 -2.13 -4.87 6.46
C ARG A 78 -0.87 -4.25 5.90
N LEU A 79 0.21 -4.21 6.67
CA LEU A 79 1.50 -3.70 6.21
C LEU A 79 2.04 -4.51 5.02
N GLU A 80 1.80 -5.82 4.97
CA GLU A 80 2.19 -6.68 3.86
C GLU A 80 1.33 -6.52 2.59
N LYS A 81 0.15 -5.87 2.69
CA LYS A 81 -0.70 -5.53 1.53
C LYS A 81 -0.30 -4.24 0.83
N VAL A 82 0.55 -3.42 1.46
CA VAL A 82 1.05 -2.19 0.86
C VAL A 82 1.91 -2.57 -0.35
N SER A 83 1.51 -2.09 -1.53
CA SER A 83 2.20 -2.42 -2.78
C SER A 83 3.62 -1.88 -2.79
N SER A 84 4.57 -2.61 -3.38
CA SER A 84 5.97 -2.17 -3.52
C SER A 84 6.14 -0.93 -4.39
N ASP A 85 5.18 -0.70 -5.30
CA ASP A 85 5.18 0.43 -6.21
C ASP A 85 4.48 1.67 -5.62
N ALA A 86 3.88 1.53 -4.44
CA ALA A 86 3.18 2.62 -3.77
C ALA A 86 4.15 3.54 -3.01
N THR A 87 3.79 4.81 -2.89
CA THR A 87 4.63 5.78 -2.17
C THR A 87 4.73 5.48 -0.68
N SER A 88 3.69 4.86 -0.11
CA SER A 88 3.62 4.44 1.30
C SER A 88 4.45 3.20 1.65
N TYR A 89 5.05 2.53 0.64
CA TYR A 89 5.77 1.26 0.83
C TYR A 89 6.95 1.36 1.79
N LEU A 90 7.75 2.42 1.69
CA LEU A 90 8.93 2.59 2.52
C LEU A 90 8.55 2.71 4.01
N GLU A 91 7.49 3.46 4.30
CA GLU A 91 6.99 3.61 5.67
C GLU A 91 6.44 2.27 6.21
N ALA A 92 5.69 1.54 5.39
CA ALA A 92 5.16 0.23 5.78
C ALA A 92 6.29 -0.76 6.12
N GLN A 93 7.35 -0.79 5.30
CA GLN A 93 8.53 -1.62 5.55
C GLN A 93 9.30 -1.22 6.82
N GLN A 94 9.35 0.06 7.16
CA GLN A 94 9.98 0.53 8.39
C GLN A 94 9.19 0.14 9.64
N LEU A 95 7.85 0.11 9.56
CA LEU A 95 6.98 -0.31 10.66
C LEU A 95 6.98 -1.84 10.88
N LEU A 96 7.03 -2.60 9.79
CA LEU A 96 6.90 -4.06 9.82
C LEU A 96 7.84 -4.79 10.82
N PRO A 97 9.16 -4.51 10.87
CA PRO A 97 10.05 -5.18 11.83
C PRO A 97 9.68 -4.86 13.28
N SER A 98 9.23 -3.63 13.56
CA SER A 98 8.78 -3.24 14.90
C SER A 98 7.58 -4.07 15.36
N VAL A 99 6.59 -4.26 14.48
CA VAL A 99 5.39 -5.06 14.79
C VAL A 99 5.74 -6.54 14.94
N LYS A 100 6.58 -7.09 14.04
CA LYS A 100 7.06 -8.48 14.12
C LYS A 100 7.84 -8.75 15.41
N ASN A 101 8.71 -7.83 15.82
CA ASN A 101 9.43 -7.93 17.08
C ASN A 101 8.48 -7.93 18.28
N LYS A 102 7.44 -7.09 18.26
CA LYS A 102 6.43 -7.09 19.33
C LYS A 102 5.65 -8.40 19.35
N LEU A 103 5.25 -8.94 18.19
CA LEU A 103 4.58 -10.23 18.11
C LEU A 103 5.42 -11.35 18.75
N ASN A 104 6.72 -11.39 18.43
CA ASN A 104 7.67 -12.37 18.97
C ASN A 104 7.84 -12.27 20.50
N GLN A 105 7.62 -11.10 21.10
CA GLN A 105 7.65 -10.93 22.56
C GLN A 105 6.42 -11.55 23.25
N PHE A 106 5.29 -11.65 22.55
CA PHE A 106 4.06 -12.24 23.09
C PHE A 106 3.89 -13.72 22.73
N GLN A 107 4.54 -14.18 21.66
CA GLN A 107 4.61 -15.60 21.34
C GLN A 107 5.58 -16.31 22.30
N PRO A 108 5.21 -17.48 22.86
CA PRO A 108 6.18 -18.31 23.55
C PRO A 108 7.27 -18.69 22.54
N GLN A 109 8.52 -18.32 22.81
CA GLN A 109 9.68 -18.83 22.09
C GLN A 109 9.57 -20.36 22.10
N GLN A 110 9.40 -20.96 20.93
CA GLN A 110 9.47 -22.40 20.76
C GLN A 110 10.88 -22.89 21.08
#